data_AF-A0A848W9E4-F1
#
_entry.id   AF-A0A848W9E4-F1
#
_cell.length_a   1.000
_cell.length_b   1.000
_cell.length_c   1.000
_cell.angle_alpha   90.00
_cell.angle_beta   90.00
_cell.angle_gamma   90.00
#
_symmetry.space_group_name_H-M   'P 1'
#
loop_
_entity.id
_entity.type
_entity.pdbx_description
1 polymer ?
#
loop_
_entity_poly.entity_id
_entity_poly.type
_entity_poly.pdbx_seq_one_letter_code
_entity_poly.pdbx_strand_id
1 'polypeptide(L)'
;AAPAAPEVFPQIIPDLYIGDPISFSVRLPDQSGEALSSALRISGRLNNEEWSRLVPLASVKPVPGVAGVWGRAKVADQRAAYPLREPDFAQMRGSVVKTALAYQLVTEFTSLVAVDDSEIVRPPEAPLETSEIDRNLPAGQSFDKIFGADAFGPGGMSPVPINLQQDASFRQTVGLPQTATPAGLMALIGALLLISGLLLITLVYGLPRVIGINVGLRRMAS
;
A
#
# COMPACT_ATOMS: atom_id res chain seq x y z
N ALA A 1 -30.97 47.16 -20.95
CA ALA A 1 -29.65 46.63 -20.57
C ALA A 1 -29.03 46.01 -21.82
N ALA A 2 -27.74 46.24 -22.08
CA ALA A 2 -27.07 45.53 -23.17
C ALA A 2 -27.17 44.01 -22.91
N PRO A 3 -27.46 43.18 -23.92
CA PRO A 3 -27.47 41.74 -23.73
C PRO A 3 -26.08 41.32 -23.23
N ALA A 4 -26.03 40.43 -22.24
CA ALA A 4 -24.76 39.89 -21.77
C ALA A 4 -23.99 39.27 -22.96
N ALA A 5 -22.67 39.42 -22.98
CA ALA A 5 -21.86 38.88 -24.06
C ALA A 5 -21.72 37.34 -23.91
N PRO A 6 -21.66 36.58 -25.03
CA PRO A 6 -21.38 35.16 -24.97
C PRO A 6 -19.95 34.89 -24.47
N GLU A 7 -19.78 33.84 -23.66
CA GLU A 7 -18.45 33.38 -23.22
C GLU A 7 -17.92 32.34 -24.23
N VAL A 8 -16.81 32.66 -24.90
CA VAL A 8 -16.19 31.85 -25.95
C VAL A 8 -14.80 31.39 -25.52
N PHE A 9 -14.49 30.12 -25.78
CA PHE A 9 -13.17 29.53 -25.54
C PHE A 9 -12.71 28.67 -26.74
N PRO A 10 -11.42 28.71 -27.14
CA PRO A 10 -10.37 29.55 -26.55
C PRO A 10 -10.57 31.05 -26.86
N GLN A 11 -10.07 31.92 -25.99
CA GLN A 11 -10.14 33.38 -26.13
C GLN A 11 -9.19 33.89 -27.21
N ILE A 12 -8.05 33.22 -27.37
CA ILE A 12 -7.08 33.51 -28.43
C ILE A 12 -7.14 32.36 -29.42
N ILE A 13 -7.65 32.64 -30.62
CA ILE A 13 -7.69 31.69 -31.72
C ILE A 13 -6.37 31.84 -32.49
N PRO A 14 -5.53 30.79 -32.63
CA PRO A 14 -4.30 30.86 -33.40
C PRO A 14 -4.57 30.95 -34.90
N ASP A 15 -3.57 31.38 -35.66
CA ASP A 15 -3.63 31.34 -37.12
C ASP A 15 -3.79 29.89 -37.60
N LEU A 16 -4.70 29.68 -38.56
CA LEU A 16 -5.02 28.36 -39.11
C LEU A 16 -4.31 28.16 -40.45
N TYR A 17 -3.66 27.01 -40.62
CA TYR A 17 -3.14 26.59 -41.90
C TYR A 17 -4.15 25.74 -42.67
N ILE A 18 -3.87 25.52 -43.96
CA ILE A 18 -4.71 24.67 -44.82
C ILE A 18 -4.75 23.24 -44.24
N GLY A 19 -5.96 22.77 -43.96
CA GLY A 19 -6.20 21.43 -43.42
C GLY A 19 -6.39 21.39 -41.90
N ASP A 20 -6.09 22.48 -41.18
CA ASP A 20 -6.25 22.53 -39.73
C ASP A 20 -7.71 22.82 -39.34
N PRO A 21 -8.36 21.96 -38.54
CA PRO A 21 -9.69 22.24 -38.04
C PRO A 21 -9.64 23.26 -36.89
N ILE A 22 -10.59 24.19 -36.88
CA ILE A 22 -10.84 25.06 -35.72
C ILE A 22 -12.02 24.54 -34.91
N SER A 23 -11.81 24.41 -33.60
CA SER A 23 -12.86 24.05 -32.64
C SER A 23 -12.92 25.09 -31.53
N PHE A 24 -14.11 25.59 -31.25
CA PHE A 24 -14.36 26.52 -30.15
C PHE A 24 -15.69 26.16 -29.47
N SER A 25 -15.81 26.52 -28.20
CA SER A 25 -17.01 26.29 -27.39
C SER A 25 -17.60 27.63 -26.97
N VAL A 26 -18.93 27.74 -27.00
CA VAL A 26 -19.64 28.98 -26.67
C VAL A 26 -20.69 28.68 -25.61
N ARG A 27 -20.70 29.50 -24.55
CA ARG A 27 -21.82 29.59 -23.62
C ARG A 27 -22.53 30.90 -23.88
N LEU A 28 -23.78 30.77 -24.34
CA LEU A 28 -24.65 31.92 -24.52
C LEU A 28 -25.17 32.37 -23.14
N PRO A 29 -25.40 33.67 -22.95
CA PRO A 29 -26.06 34.15 -21.74
C PRO A 29 -27.45 33.53 -21.62
N ASP A 30 -27.92 33.39 -20.39
CA ASP A 30 -29.23 32.82 -20.10
C ASP A 30 -30.33 33.71 -20.71
N GLN A 31 -30.84 33.28 -21.85
CA GLN A 31 -31.99 33.88 -22.51
C GLN A 31 -33.17 32.99 -22.13
N SER A 32 -33.70 33.24 -20.94
CA SER A 32 -34.78 32.46 -20.32
C SER A 32 -35.92 32.26 -21.32
N GLY A 33 -36.05 31.04 -21.86
CA GLY A 33 -37.25 30.55 -22.54
C GLY A 33 -37.55 31.09 -23.95
N GLU A 34 -36.82 32.05 -24.50
CA GLU A 34 -36.97 32.38 -25.92
C GLU A 34 -36.20 31.37 -26.77
N ALA A 35 -36.89 30.77 -27.75
CA ALA A 35 -36.25 29.95 -28.77
C ALA A 35 -35.00 30.69 -29.27
N LEU A 36 -33.86 29.99 -29.34
CA LEU A 36 -32.64 30.45 -29.99
C LEU A 36 -32.92 30.66 -31.50
N SER A 37 -33.73 31.67 -31.82
CA SER A 37 -34.20 32.04 -33.15
C SER A 37 -33.17 32.93 -33.86
N SER A 38 -32.09 33.29 -33.15
CA SER A 38 -30.97 34.02 -33.69
C SER A 38 -29.97 33.11 -34.40
N ALA A 39 -29.12 33.72 -35.22
CA ALA A 39 -27.96 33.07 -35.83
C ALA A 39 -26.68 33.56 -35.14
N LEU A 40 -25.72 32.66 -34.92
CA LEU A 40 -24.38 33.02 -34.49
C LEU A 40 -23.56 33.45 -35.72
N ARG A 41 -23.09 34.70 -35.74
CA ARG A 41 -22.14 35.17 -36.75
C ARG A 41 -20.72 34.85 -36.28
N ILE A 42 -20.00 34.07 -37.08
CA ILE A 42 -18.58 33.83 -36.95
C ILE A 42 -17.90 34.72 -37.99
N SER A 43 -16.87 35.46 -37.60
CA SER A 43 -16.13 36.36 -38.50
C SER A 43 -14.64 36.30 -38.24
N GLY A 44 -13.85 36.60 -39.26
CA GLY A 44 -12.40 36.66 -39.21
C GLY A 44 -11.82 37.20 -40.50
N ARG A 45 -10.55 36.91 -40.76
CA ARG A 45 -9.88 37.21 -42.02
C ARG A 45 -9.37 35.93 -42.66
N LEU A 46 -9.57 35.78 -43.96
CA LEU A 46 -9.06 34.68 -44.77
C LEU A 46 -8.35 35.29 -45.98
N ASN A 47 -7.06 34.99 -46.17
CA ASN A 47 -6.27 35.57 -47.28
C ASN A 47 -6.36 37.10 -47.38
N ASN A 48 -6.29 37.80 -46.24
CA ASN A 48 -6.47 39.26 -46.11
C ASN A 48 -7.86 39.80 -46.50
N GLU A 49 -8.84 38.95 -46.77
CA GLU A 49 -10.24 39.33 -47.00
C GLU A 49 -11.08 39.11 -45.74
N GLU A 50 -12.09 39.95 -45.53
CA GLU A 50 -13.06 39.74 -44.46
C GLU A 50 -13.91 38.51 -44.77
N TRP A 51 -13.96 37.58 -43.82
CA TRP A 51 -14.75 36.37 -43.92
C TRP A 51 -15.79 36.36 -42.80
N SER A 52 -17.03 35.99 -43.13
CA SER A 52 -18.03 35.70 -42.11
C SER A 52 -18.98 34.59 -42.52
N ARG A 53 -19.48 33.86 -41.53
CA ARG A 53 -20.45 32.79 -41.68
C ARG A 53 -21.52 32.88 -40.61
N LEU A 54 -22.77 32.67 -41.01
CA LEU A 54 -23.89 32.59 -40.08
C LEU A 54 -24.22 31.13 -39.79
N VAL A 55 -24.36 30.81 -38.51
CA VAL A 55 -24.78 29.49 -38.01
C VAL A 55 -26.17 29.63 -37.37
N PRO A 56 -27.22 29.08 -37.99
CA PRO A 56 -28.57 29.12 -37.41
C PRO A 56 -28.61 28.33 -36.09
N LEU A 57 -29.06 28.95 -35.00
CA LEU A 57 -29.18 28.27 -33.70
C LEU A 57 -30.50 27.49 -33.57
N ALA A 58 -31.49 27.80 -34.40
CA ALA A 58 -32.79 27.12 -34.42
C ALA A 58 -32.70 25.62 -34.73
N SER A 59 -31.63 25.18 -35.40
CA SER A 59 -31.38 23.76 -35.73
C SER A 59 -30.54 23.01 -34.69
N VAL A 60 -30.13 23.67 -33.59
CA VAL A 60 -29.29 23.06 -32.56
C VAL A 60 -30.13 22.11 -31.70
N LYS A 61 -29.68 20.86 -31.60
CA LYS A 61 -30.31 19.86 -30.72
C LYS A 61 -29.59 19.82 -29.38
N PRO A 62 -30.31 19.72 -28.25
CA PRO A 62 -29.68 19.46 -26.97
C PRO A 62 -28.93 18.13 -26.99
N VAL A 63 -27.67 18.15 -26.55
CA VAL A 63 -26.83 16.94 -26.43
C VAL A 63 -26.25 16.91 -25.02
N PRO A 64 -26.33 15.76 -24.30
CA PRO A 64 -25.72 15.64 -22.98
C PRO A 64 -24.20 15.84 -23.06
N GLY A 65 -23.62 16.46 -22.03
CA GLY A 65 -22.17 16.61 -21.89
C GLY A 65 -21.54 17.83 -22.60
N VAL A 66 -22.30 18.60 -23.40
CA VAL A 66 -21.79 19.83 -24.06
C VAL A 66 -21.30 20.87 -23.04
N ALA A 67 -21.99 20.97 -21.90
CA ALA A 67 -21.56 21.82 -20.78
C ALA A 67 -20.17 21.43 -20.25
N GLY A 68 -19.87 20.13 -20.20
CA GLY A 68 -18.55 19.62 -19.80
C GLY A 68 -17.46 19.95 -20.82
N VAL A 69 -17.76 19.92 -22.13
CA VAL A 69 -16.82 20.34 -23.19
C VAL A 69 -16.47 21.81 -23.04
N TRP A 70 -17.48 22.68 -22.85
CA TRP A 70 -17.25 24.10 -22.60
C TRP A 70 -16.46 24.34 -21.30
N GLY A 71 -16.79 23.63 -20.22
CA GLY A 71 -16.07 23.75 -18.94
C GLY A 71 -14.60 23.37 -19.04
N ARG A 72 -14.28 22.30 -19.80
CA ARG A 72 -12.88 21.90 -20.07
C ARG A 72 -12.13 22.95 -20.89
N ALA A 73 -12.77 23.54 -21.89
CA ALA A 73 -12.18 24.63 -22.68
C ALA A 73 -11.87 25.85 -21.80
N LYS A 74 -12.80 26.24 -20.91
CA LYS A 74 -12.58 27.32 -19.94
C LYS A 74 -11.41 27.02 -18.99
N VAL A 75 -11.31 25.80 -18.47
CA VAL A 75 -10.18 25.38 -17.63
C VAL A 75 -8.85 25.44 -18.41
N ALA A 76 -8.84 25.09 -19.70
CA ALA A 76 -7.63 25.18 -20.52
C ALA A 76 -7.15 26.63 -20.67
N ASP A 77 -8.06 27.55 -20.93
CA ASP A 77 -7.75 28.98 -21.04
C ASP A 77 -7.34 29.59 -19.70
N GLN A 78 -8.01 29.22 -18.60
CA GLN A 78 -7.61 29.64 -17.25
C GLN A 78 -6.18 29.21 -16.94
N ARG A 79 -5.74 28.02 -17.36
CA ARG A 79 -4.35 27.58 -17.18
C ARG A 79 -3.37 28.34 -18.08
N ALA A 80 -3.75 28.63 -19.32
CA ALA A 80 -2.91 29.35 -20.26
C ALA A 80 -2.72 30.83 -19.88
N ALA A 81 -3.69 31.44 -19.20
CA ALA A 81 -3.68 32.86 -18.85
C ALA A 81 -2.65 33.24 -17.77
N TYR A 82 -2.23 32.30 -16.92
CA TYR A 82 -1.34 32.60 -15.80
C TYR A 82 0.05 31.98 -15.99
N PRO A 83 1.14 32.76 -15.88
CA PRO A 83 2.48 32.22 -15.80
C PRO A 83 2.67 31.42 -14.50
N LEU A 84 3.53 30.39 -14.52
CA LEU A 84 3.82 29.49 -13.39
C LEU A 84 4.61 30.16 -12.24
N ARG A 85 4.41 31.45 -11.96
CA ARG A 85 5.10 32.21 -10.88
C ARG A 85 4.09 32.56 -9.78
N GLU A 86 4.54 32.52 -8.53
CA GLU A 86 3.73 33.07 -7.42
C GLU A 86 3.69 34.60 -7.51
N PRO A 87 2.54 35.26 -7.22
CA PRO A 87 1.29 34.75 -6.61
C PRO A 87 0.21 34.28 -7.61
N ASP A 88 0.50 34.29 -8.90
CA ASP A 88 -0.47 34.04 -9.98
C ASP A 88 -0.94 32.58 -9.98
N PHE A 89 -0.09 31.65 -9.55
CA PHE A 89 -0.42 30.23 -9.44
C PHE A 89 -1.59 29.96 -8.48
N ALA A 90 -1.59 30.60 -7.29
CA ALA A 90 -2.68 30.42 -6.32
C ALA A 90 -4.03 30.93 -6.87
N GLN A 91 -4.02 32.06 -7.59
CA GLN A 91 -5.23 32.61 -8.23
C GLN A 91 -5.73 31.71 -9.37
N MET A 92 -4.81 31.27 -10.24
CA MET A 92 -5.10 30.30 -11.30
C MET A 92 -5.74 29.05 -10.72
N ARG A 93 -5.11 28.41 -9.73
CA ARG A 93 -5.61 27.20 -9.06
C ARG A 93 -7.03 27.41 -8.53
N GLY A 94 -7.26 28.49 -7.80
CA GLY A 94 -8.59 28.83 -7.28
C GLY A 94 -9.65 28.96 -8.38
N SER A 95 -9.28 29.60 -9.50
CA SER A 95 -10.18 29.76 -10.65
C SER A 95 -10.48 28.44 -11.37
N VAL A 96 -9.49 27.55 -11.50
CA VAL A 96 -9.63 26.23 -12.11
C VAL A 96 -10.48 25.32 -11.24
N VAL A 97 -10.23 25.26 -9.92
CA VAL A 97 -11.02 24.47 -8.98
C VAL A 97 -12.49 24.91 -8.99
N LYS A 98 -12.76 26.22 -9.00
CA LYS A 98 -14.12 26.76 -9.07
C LYS A 98 -14.85 26.29 -10.33
N THR A 99 -14.21 26.38 -11.50
CA THR A 99 -14.81 25.91 -12.76
C THR A 99 -14.98 24.39 -12.76
N ALA A 100 -13.99 23.65 -12.29
CA ALA A 100 -14.01 22.19 -12.27
C ALA A 100 -15.16 21.65 -11.40
N LEU A 101 -15.35 22.19 -10.20
CA LEU A 101 -16.45 21.80 -9.32
C LEU A 101 -17.81 22.15 -9.91
N ALA A 102 -17.96 23.32 -10.54
CA ALA A 102 -19.22 23.75 -11.14
C ALA A 102 -19.68 22.85 -12.30
N TYR A 103 -18.76 22.22 -13.01
CA TYR A 103 -19.03 21.36 -14.17
C TYR A 103 -18.67 19.88 -13.94
N GLN A 104 -18.44 19.47 -12.67
CA GLN A 104 -18.07 18.10 -12.29
C GLN A 104 -16.87 17.55 -13.09
N LEU A 105 -15.84 18.38 -13.29
CA LEU A 105 -14.64 18.02 -14.02
C LEU A 105 -13.54 17.51 -13.09
N VAL A 106 -12.83 16.48 -13.56
CA VAL A 106 -11.58 16.01 -12.96
C VAL A 106 -10.42 16.80 -13.57
N THR A 107 -9.60 17.39 -12.72
CA THR A 107 -8.41 18.17 -13.09
C THR A 107 -7.24 17.75 -12.21
N GLU A 108 -6.06 18.36 -12.39
CA GLU A 108 -4.93 18.15 -11.48
C GLU A 108 -5.21 18.60 -10.03
N PHE A 109 -6.29 19.36 -9.80
CA PHE A 109 -6.69 19.88 -8.50
C PHE A 109 -8.00 19.28 -7.96
N THR A 110 -8.65 18.38 -8.69
CA THR A 110 -9.95 17.78 -8.30
C THR A 110 -9.96 16.27 -8.59
N SER A 111 -10.53 15.47 -7.68
CA SER A 111 -10.68 14.02 -7.85
C SER A 111 -12.12 13.58 -7.57
N LEU A 112 -12.54 12.47 -8.18
CA LEU A 112 -13.80 11.81 -7.83
C LEU A 112 -13.51 10.80 -6.73
N VAL A 113 -14.16 10.96 -5.58
CA VAL A 113 -14.08 10.04 -4.45
C VAL A 113 -15.47 9.45 -4.26
N ALA A 114 -15.57 8.13 -4.37
CA ALA A 114 -16.77 7.42 -3.99
C ALA A 114 -16.76 7.27 -2.47
N VAL A 115 -17.70 7.92 -1.80
CA VAL A 115 -17.99 7.70 -0.39
C VAL A 115 -19.14 6.69 -0.36
N ASP A 116 -18.94 5.57 0.32
CA ASP A 116 -20.04 4.66 0.58
C ASP A 116 -20.89 5.24 1.70
N ASP A 117 -22.09 5.69 1.34
CA ASP A 117 -23.09 6.18 2.28
C ASP A 117 -23.79 5.02 3.01
N SER A 118 -23.39 3.75 2.78
CA SER A 118 -23.84 2.63 3.60
C SER A 118 -23.52 2.96 5.06
N GLU A 119 -24.61 3.31 5.74
CA GLU A 119 -24.72 3.90 7.06
C GLU A 119 -23.71 3.32 8.06
N ILE A 120 -23.24 4.21 8.95
CA ILE A 120 -22.48 3.89 10.16
C ILE A 120 -22.93 2.53 10.70
N VAL A 121 -22.09 1.51 10.47
CA VAL A 121 -22.44 0.07 10.67
C VAL A 121 -22.86 -0.23 12.11
N ARG A 122 -22.56 0.68 13.04
CA ARG A 122 -22.89 0.55 14.45
C ARG A 122 -23.42 1.86 15.04
N PRO A 123 -24.71 1.92 15.42
CA PRO A 123 -25.24 3.01 16.24
C PRO A 123 -24.40 3.21 17.51
N PRO A 124 -24.16 4.46 17.96
CA PRO A 124 -23.32 4.73 19.13
C PRO A 124 -23.80 4.00 20.40
N GLU A 125 -25.12 3.87 20.53
CA GLU A 125 -25.81 3.28 21.68
C GLU A 125 -25.96 1.75 21.59
N ALA A 126 -25.58 1.12 20.47
CA ALA A 126 -25.55 -0.32 20.40
C ALA A 126 -24.61 -0.85 21.52
N PRO A 127 -24.92 -1.96 22.19
CA PRO A 127 -23.99 -2.62 23.10
C PRO A 127 -22.77 -3.16 22.32
N LEU A 128 -21.61 -3.25 22.98
CA LEU A 128 -20.45 -3.93 22.43
C LEU A 128 -20.60 -5.41 22.76
N GLU A 129 -20.59 -6.27 21.74
CA GLU A 129 -20.46 -7.71 21.95
C GLU A 129 -19.00 -8.09 21.79
N THR A 130 -18.46 -8.75 22.80
CA THR A 130 -17.13 -9.36 22.76
C THR A 130 -17.32 -10.84 22.47
N SER A 131 -16.93 -11.29 21.27
CA SER A 131 -16.80 -12.72 20.97
C SER A 131 -15.34 -13.08 20.79
N GLU A 132 -14.94 -14.26 21.25
CA GLU A 132 -13.68 -14.85 20.81
C GLU A 132 -13.78 -15.22 19.32
N ILE A 133 -12.80 -14.81 18.53
CA ILE A 133 -12.64 -15.22 17.14
C ILE A 133 -11.89 -16.55 17.14
N ASP A 134 -12.30 -17.49 16.27
CA ASP A 134 -11.62 -18.77 16.11
C ASP A 134 -10.12 -18.58 15.83
N ARG A 135 -9.28 -19.23 16.63
CA ARG A 135 -7.83 -19.10 16.58
C ARG A 135 -7.28 -19.98 15.46
N ASN A 136 -6.59 -19.39 14.49
CA ASN A 136 -5.91 -20.14 13.44
C ASN A 136 -4.59 -20.74 13.95
N LEU A 137 -4.68 -21.88 14.65
CA LEU A 137 -3.52 -22.61 15.17
C LEU A 137 -3.01 -23.64 14.16
N PRO A 138 -1.68 -23.88 14.10
CA PRO A 138 -1.13 -25.00 13.34
C PRO A 138 -1.78 -26.33 13.73
N ALA A 139 -1.90 -27.25 12.77
CA ALA A 139 -2.51 -28.55 12.99
C ALA A 139 -1.87 -29.28 14.19
N GLY A 140 -2.70 -29.72 15.13
CA GLY A 140 -2.27 -30.45 16.33
C GLY A 140 -1.92 -29.58 17.54
N GLN A 141 -1.99 -28.24 17.45
CA GLN A 141 -1.74 -27.35 18.59
C GLN A 141 -3.04 -26.96 19.31
N SER A 142 -2.96 -26.85 20.64
CA SER A 142 -4.06 -26.40 21.50
C SER A 142 -3.59 -25.20 22.31
N PHE A 143 -4.30 -24.08 22.19
CA PHE A 143 -3.93 -22.83 22.83
C PHE A 143 -3.91 -22.94 24.35
N ASP A 144 -4.92 -23.56 24.96
CA ASP A 144 -5.03 -23.69 26.42
C ASP A 144 -3.84 -24.43 27.02
N LYS A 145 -3.23 -25.34 26.24
CA LYS A 145 -2.03 -26.06 26.65
C LYS A 145 -0.73 -25.26 26.48
N ILE A 146 -0.71 -24.27 25.59
CA ILE A 146 0.47 -23.43 25.29
C ILE A 146 0.49 -22.14 26.11
N PHE A 147 -0.67 -21.61 26.47
CA PHE A 147 -0.75 -20.33 27.18
C PHE A 147 -1.50 -20.43 28.51
N GLY A 148 -2.18 -21.55 28.79
CA GLY A 148 -3.05 -21.73 29.95
C GLY A 148 -4.48 -21.28 29.65
N ALA A 149 -5.46 -21.87 30.35
CA ALA A 149 -6.88 -21.50 30.20
C ALA A 149 -7.17 -20.03 30.56
N ASP A 150 -6.35 -19.45 31.46
CA ASP A 150 -6.46 -18.06 31.94
C ASP A 150 -5.46 -17.10 31.26
N ALA A 151 -4.95 -17.48 30.09
CA ALA A 151 -3.99 -16.69 29.32
C ALA A 151 -4.50 -15.29 28.98
N PHE A 152 -5.81 -15.08 28.94
CA PHE A 152 -6.44 -13.79 28.70
C PHE A 152 -7.37 -13.44 29.86
N GLY A 153 -7.04 -12.38 30.57
CA GLY A 153 -7.88 -11.80 31.63
C GLY A 153 -8.52 -10.48 31.20
N PRO A 154 -9.28 -9.83 32.09
CA PRO A 154 -9.94 -8.54 31.85
C PRO A 154 -9.00 -7.39 31.44
N GLY A 155 -7.68 -7.58 31.54
CA GLY A 155 -6.64 -6.61 31.19
C GLY A 155 -5.72 -7.04 30.04
N GLY A 156 -6.06 -8.10 29.29
CA GLY A 156 -5.25 -8.62 28.19
C GLY A 156 -4.45 -9.88 28.56
N MET A 157 -3.35 -10.12 27.86
CA MET A 157 -2.59 -11.36 27.98
C MET A 157 -1.87 -11.46 29.34
N SER A 158 -2.26 -12.45 30.14
CA SER A 158 -1.57 -12.80 31.38
C SER A 158 -0.15 -13.27 31.05
N PRO A 159 0.89 -12.75 31.73
CA PRO A 159 2.26 -13.19 31.46
C PRO A 159 2.41 -14.68 31.75
N VAL A 160 2.94 -15.43 30.77
CA VAL A 160 3.21 -16.87 30.91
C VAL A 160 4.11 -17.07 32.13
N PRO A 161 3.68 -17.84 33.16
CA PRO A 161 4.50 -18.08 34.33
C PRO A 161 5.83 -18.72 33.94
N ILE A 162 6.94 -18.18 34.42
CA ILE A 162 8.30 -18.72 34.18
C ILE A 162 8.40 -20.21 34.54
N ASN A 163 7.60 -20.67 35.50
CA ASN A 163 7.56 -22.06 35.94
C ASN A 163 6.95 -23.01 34.89
N LEU A 164 6.04 -22.56 34.01
CA LEU A 164 5.49 -23.40 32.95
C LEU A 164 6.54 -23.77 31.90
N GLN A 165 7.52 -22.90 31.64
CA GLN A 165 8.61 -23.21 30.69
C GLN A 165 9.54 -24.33 31.20
N GLN A 166 9.52 -24.61 32.50
CA GLN A 166 10.31 -25.67 33.12
C GLN A 166 9.57 -27.01 33.15
N ASP A 167 8.26 -27.02 32.87
CA ASP A 167 7.43 -28.23 32.89
C ASP A 167 7.64 -29.06 31.61
N ALA A 168 7.92 -30.36 31.80
CA ALA A 168 8.13 -31.30 30.70
C ALA A 168 6.87 -31.47 29.82
N SER A 169 5.68 -31.37 30.40
CA SER A 169 4.40 -31.50 29.70
C SER A 169 4.12 -30.30 28.77
N PHE A 170 4.51 -29.10 29.21
CA PHE A 170 4.46 -27.87 28.44
C PHE A 170 5.41 -27.92 27.25
N ARG A 171 6.67 -28.32 27.47
CA ARG A 171 7.69 -28.42 26.42
C ARG A 171 7.31 -29.42 25.32
N GLN A 172 6.65 -30.51 25.69
CA GLN A 172 6.14 -31.51 24.75
C GLN A 172 4.94 -31.01 23.94
N THR A 173 4.10 -30.15 24.53
CA THR A 173 2.94 -29.58 23.85
C THR A 173 3.30 -28.42 22.91
N VAL A 174 4.34 -27.65 23.24
CA VAL A 174 4.89 -26.57 22.39
C VAL A 174 5.72 -27.14 21.22
N GLY A 175 5.94 -28.46 21.16
CA GLY A 175 6.72 -29.09 20.10
C GLY A 175 8.20 -28.72 20.15
N LEU A 176 8.70 -28.30 21.32
CA LEU A 176 10.13 -28.11 21.50
C LEU A 176 10.79 -29.49 21.37
N PRO A 177 11.82 -29.64 20.52
CA PRO A 177 12.46 -30.93 20.33
C PRO A 177 12.95 -31.41 21.70
N GLN A 178 12.50 -32.59 22.11
CA GLN A 178 13.17 -33.30 23.19
C GLN A 178 14.62 -33.45 22.73
N THR A 179 15.56 -32.85 23.47
CA THR A 179 16.98 -33.12 23.25
C THR A 179 17.22 -34.58 23.62
N ALA A 180 17.00 -35.45 22.64
CA ALA A 180 17.09 -36.91 22.74
C ALA A 180 18.53 -37.40 22.80
N THR A 181 19.44 -36.60 23.35
CA THR A 181 20.75 -37.05 23.80
C THR A 181 20.58 -37.42 25.27
N PRO A 182 20.64 -38.72 25.64
CA PRO A 182 20.58 -39.14 27.04
C PRO A 182 21.87 -38.70 27.73
N ALA A 183 21.92 -37.43 28.13
CA ALA A 183 23.10 -36.78 28.68
C ALA A 183 23.63 -37.51 29.92
N GLY A 184 22.73 -38.07 30.73
CA GLY A 184 23.10 -38.90 31.88
C GLY A 184 23.87 -40.17 31.48
N LEU A 185 23.46 -40.84 30.39
CA LEU A 185 24.15 -42.04 29.89
C LEU A 185 25.53 -41.69 29.31
N MET A 186 25.62 -40.61 28.53
CA MET A 186 26.91 -40.14 27.97
C MET A 186 27.87 -39.65 29.06
N ALA A 187 27.37 -39.00 30.12
CA ALA A 187 28.18 -38.59 31.26
C ALA A 187 28.73 -39.79 32.03
N LEU A 188 27.94 -40.85 32.22
CA LEU A 188 28.38 -42.11 32.82
C LEU A 188 29.48 -42.78 31.98
N ILE A 189 29.28 -42.90 30.66
CA ILE A 189 30.26 -43.49 29.75
C ILE A 189 31.56 -42.68 29.76
N GLY A 190 31.47 -41.34 29.71
CA GLY A 190 32.62 -40.45 29.78
C GLY A 190 33.42 -40.59 31.09
N ALA A 191 32.74 -40.66 32.23
CA ALA A 191 33.39 -40.89 33.52
C ALA A 191 34.13 -42.23 33.55
N LEU A 192 33.53 -43.28 32.98
CA LEU A 192 34.12 -44.62 32.93
C LEU A 192 35.39 -44.66 32.07
N LEU A 193 35.40 -43.97 30.92
CA LEU A 193 36.58 -43.83 30.06
C LEU A 193 37.71 -43.04 30.74
N LEU A 194 37.39 -41.98 31.48
CA LEU A 194 38.39 -41.20 32.23
C LEU A 194 39.05 -42.04 33.32
N ILE A 195 38.28 -42.84 34.06
CA ILE A 195 38.80 -43.76 35.09
C ILE A 195 39.71 -44.81 34.46
N SER A 196 39.29 -45.41 33.34
CA SER A 196 40.09 -46.40 32.61
C SER A 196 41.40 -45.80 32.10
N GLY A 197 41.37 -44.60 31.53
CA GLY A 197 42.55 -43.88 31.06
C GLY A 197 43.53 -43.56 32.19
N LEU A 198 43.03 -43.08 33.33
CA LEU A 198 43.86 -42.82 34.51
C LEU A 198 44.55 -44.09 35.01
N LEU A 199 43.85 -45.22 35.01
CA LEU A 199 44.37 -46.52 35.41
C LEU A 199 45.44 -47.05 34.45
N LEU A 200 45.27 -46.86 33.15
CA LEU A 200 46.31 -47.21 32.16
C LEU A 200 47.55 -46.35 32.31
N ILE A 201 47.40 -45.06 32.58
CA ILE A 201 48.53 -44.14 32.81
C ILE A 201 49.29 -44.56 34.07
N THR A 202 48.60 -44.83 35.18
CA THR A 202 49.28 -45.30 36.40
C THR A 202 49.95 -46.65 36.21
N LEU A 203 49.38 -47.57 35.43
CA LEU A 203 50.00 -48.86 35.10
C LEU A 203 51.26 -48.69 34.24
N VAL A 204 51.22 -47.86 33.19
CA VAL A 204 52.34 -47.69 32.25
C VAL A 204 53.50 -46.91 32.87
N TYR A 205 53.20 -45.92 33.72
CA TYR A 205 54.22 -45.05 34.32
C TYR A 205 54.61 -45.45 35.74
N GLY A 206 53.83 -46.31 36.41
CA GLY A 206 54.06 -46.73 37.80
C GLY A 206 54.79 -48.06 37.97
N LEU A 207 54.97 -48.86 36.91
CA LEU A 207 55.73 -50.11 36.97
C LEU A 207 57.22 -49.84 36.64
N PRO A 208 58.18 -50.18 37.54
CA PRO A 208 59.60 -50.09 37.21
C PRO A 208 59.93 -51.05 36.07
N ARG A 209 60.32 -50.49 34.91
CA ARG A 209 60.73 -51.27 33.74
C ARG A 209 62.05 -51.99 34.01
N VAL A 210 62.00 -53.22 34.50
CA VAL A 210 63.14 -54.15 34.50
C VAL A 210 63.02 -55.06 33.28
N ILE A 211 63.38 -54.55 32.11
CA ILE A 211 63.64 -55.38 30.93
C ILE A 211 65.16 -55.41 30.75
N GLY A 212 65.80 -56.35 31.45
CA GLY A 212 67.18 -56.73 31.20
C GLY A 212 67.22 -57.71 30.03
N ILE A 213 67.68 -57.25 28.87
CA ILE A 213 68.05 -58.13 27.76
C ILE A 213 69.48 -58.60 28.03
N ASN A 214 69.60 -59.77 28.68
CA ASN A 214 70.87 -60.48 28.87
C ASN A 214 71.01 -61.54 27.75
N VAL A 215 71.65 -61.19 26.64
CA VAL A 215 72.02 -62.16 25.61
C VAL A 215 73.48 -62.55 25.84
N GLY A 216 73.68 -63.54 26.72
CA GLY A 216 74.93 -64.27 26.83
C GLY A 216 74.91 -65.48 25.90
N LEU A 217 75.59 -65.42 24.75
CA LEU A 217 75.94 -66.60 23.97
C LEU A 217 77.37 -67.04 24.31
N ARG A 218 77.48 -68.11 25.10
CA ARG A 218 78.71 -68.88 25.30
C ARG A 218 78.75 -70.02 24.26
N ARG A 219 79.92 -70.12 23.61
CA ARG A 219 80.45 -71.16 22.69
C ARG A 219 79.96 -72.60 22.93
N MET A 220 79.86 -73.41 21.87
CA MET A 220 80.80 -74.51 21.56
C MET A 220 80.49 -75.29 20.26
N ALA A 221 81.59 -75.70 19.60
CA ALA A 221 81.81 -76.91 18.77
C ALA A 221 81.18 -77.02 17.36
N SER A 222 82.01 -76.88 16.32
CA SER A 222 82.73 -77.99 15.65
C SER A 222 83.94 -77.46 14.91
#